data_AF-A0A965GQG1-F1
#
_entry.id   AF-A0A965GQG1-F1
#
_cell.length_a   1.000
_cell.length_b   1.000
_cell.length_c   1.000
_cell.angle_alpha   90.00
_cell.angle_beta   90.00
_cell.angle_gamma   90.00
#
_symmetry.space_group_name_H-M   'P 1'
#
loop_
_entity.id
_entity.type
_entity.pdbx_description
1 polymer ?
#
loop_
_entity_poly.entity_id
_entity_poly.type
_entity_poly.pdbx_seq_one_letter_code
_entity_poly.pdbx_strand_id
1 'polypeptide(L)'
;MKRSLSFFVAVILAFSVVRPAFAQVADPTSAIAPTATAGDLVKCPDFSSVYYLAADGQRYVYPNERIFYSWNGGFDGVVDISCDDLAALPLGGAVT
;
A
#
# COMPACT_ATOMS: atom_id res chain seq x y z
N MET A 1 -38.09 -18.46 -63.06
CA MET A 1 -38.77 -19.74 -62.77
C MET A 1 -37.80 -20.58 -61.95
N LYS A 2 -37.79 -20.44 -60.61
CA LYS A 2 -38.47 -21.32 -59.63
C LYS A 2 -38.12 -22.80 -59.81
N ARG A 3 -37.19 -23.33 -59.00
CA ARG A 3 -37.20 -24.67 -58.32
C ARG A 3 -36.15 -24.63 -57.18
N SER A 4 -36.47 -24.17 -55.96
CA SER A 4 -37.10 -24.93 -54.86
C SER A 4 -36.21 -26.07 -54.33
N LEU A 5 -35.67 -25.94 -53.10
CA LEU A 5 -36.22 -26.57 -51.88
C LEU A 5 -35.11 -26.81 -50.84
N SER A 6 -35.32 -26.30 -49.62
CA SER A 6 -34.43 -26.33 -48.47
C SER A 6 -34.14 -27.73 -47.91
N PHE A 7 -32.92 -27.95 -47.41
CA PHE A 7 -32.63 -28.95 -46.39
C PHE A 7 -31.80 -28.33 -45.27
N PHE A 8 -32.43 -28.25 -44.10
CA PHE A 8 -31.88 -28.41 -42.75
C PHE A 8 -30.36 -28.48 -42.65
N VAL A 9 -29.77 -27.60 -41.85
CA VAL A 9 -29.15 -27.96 -40.55
C VAL A 9 -28.70 -26.66 -39.89
N ALA A 10 -29.41 -26.29 -38.83
CA ALA A 10 -28.97 -25.28 -37.88
C ALA A 10 -27.82 -25.88 -37.05
N VAL A 11 -26.62 -25.31 -37.16
CA VAL A 11 -25.57 -25.53 -36.16
C VAL A 11 -25.34 -24.21 -35.46
N ILE A 12 -26.08 -24.02 -34.37
CA ILE A 12 -25.86 -22.95 -33.40
C ILE A 12 -24.65 -23.37 -32.58
N LEU A 13 -23.45 -22.94 -32.97
CA LEU A 13 -22.27 -23.04 -32.11
C LEU A 13 -22.27 -21.85 -31.15
N ALA A 14 -22.91 -22.03 -30.01
CA ALA A 14 -22.72 -21.19 -28.84
C ALA A 14 -21.28 -21.35 -28.34
N PHE A 15 -20.37 -20.50 -28.81
CA PHE A 15 -19.00 -20.45 -28.32
C PHE A 15 -18.97 -19.67 -26.99
N SER A 16 -19.31 -20.36 -25.90
CA SER A 16 -19.05 -19.89 -24.54
C SER A 16 -17.54 -19.83 -24.31
N VAL A 17 -16.93 -18.67 -24.52
CA VAL A 17 -15.56 -18.43 -24.07
C VAL A 17 -15.61 -17.97 -22.62
N VAL A 18 -15.33 -18.95 -21.76
CA VAL A 18 -14.83 -18.87 -20.39
C VAL A 18 -14.19 -17.52 -20.09
N ARG A 19 -14.74 -16.77 -19.14
CA ARG A 19 -14.08 -15.60 -18.54
C ARG A 19 -12.77 -16.09 -17.92
N PRO A 20 -11.59 -15.54 -18.27
CA PRO A 20 -10.41 -15.85 -17.48
C PRO A 20 -10.68 -15.28 -16.08
N ALA A 21 -10.74 -16.16 -15.10
CA ALA A 21 -10.71 -15.77 -13.71
C ALA A 21 -9.45 -14.91 -13.55
N PHE A 22 -9.63 -13.64 -13.20
CA PHE A 22 -8.56 -12.85 -12.64
C PHE A 22 -7.97 -13.71 -11.52
N ALA A 23 -6.72 -14.13 -11.68
CA ALA A 23 -5.94 -14.68 -10.61
C ALA A 23 -5.80 -13.55 -9.59
N GLN A 24 -6.72 -13.52 -8.64
CA GLN A 24 -6.58 -12.81 -7.39
C GLN A 24 -5.35 -13.43 -6.71
N VAL A 25 -4.18 -12.83 -6.96
CA VAL A 25 -3.06 -12.94 -6.06
C VAL A 25 -3.55 -12.29 -4.77
N ALA A 26 -4.11 -13.12 -3.89
CA ALA A 26 -4.30 -12.74 -2.52
C ALA A 26 -2.90 -12.58 -1.94
N ASP A 27 -2.45 -11.33 -1.78
CA ASP A 27 -1.30 -11.01 -0.94
C ASP A 27 -1.64 -11.51 0.47
N PRO A 28 -1.02 -12.60 0.96
CA PRO A 28 -1.36 -13.17 2.25
C PRO A 28 -0.45 -12.52 3.28
N THR A 29 -0.50 -11.20 3.42
CA THR A 29 0.06 -10.51 4.59
C THR A 29 -0.47 -9.08 4.66
N SER A 30 -1.76 -8.96 4.96
CA SER A 30 -2.17 -7.91 5.88
C SER A 30 -1.54 -8.27 7.23
N ALA A 31 -0.23 -8.01 7.36
CA ALA A 31 0.36 -7.84 8.67
C ALA A 31 -0.52 -6.79 9.35
N ILE A 32 -0.89 -7.03 10.60
CA ILE A 32 -1.44 -5.98 11.46
C ILE A 32 -0.40 -4.87 11.38
N ALA A 33 -0.65 -3.84 10.57
CA ALA A 33 0.26 -2.73 10.46
C ALA A 33 0.43 -2.23 11.89
N PRO A 34 1.67 -2.12 12.40
CA PRO A 34 1.85 -1.61 13.74
C PRO A 34 1.16 -0.24 13.77
N THR A 35 0.13 -0.12 14.60
CA THR A 35 -0.57 1.16 14.78
C THR A 35 0.43 2.09 15.43
N ALA A 36 1.10 2.91 14.63
CA ALA A 36 2.00 3.92 15.14
C ALA A 36 1.22 4.84 16.09
N THR A 37 1.83 5.11 17.23
CA THR A 37 1.29 5.94 18.30
C THR A 37 2.18 7.15 18.52
N ALA A 38 1.63 8.17 19.16
CA ALA A 38 2.38 9.36 19.51
C ALA A 38 3.61 8.99 20.36
N GLY A 39 4.78 9.47 19.94
CA GLY A 39 6.08 9.12 20.51
C GLY A 39 6.90 8.18 19.64
N ASP A 40 6.27 7.48 18.68
CA ASP A 40 6.96 6.50 17.86
C ASP A 40 7.86 7.13 16.80
N LEU A 41 8.92 6.39 16.46
CA LEU A 41 9.71 6.63 15.27
C LEU A 41 9.06 5.85 14.14
N VAL A 42 8.63 6.54 13.08
CA VAL A 42 7.93 5.92 11.96
C VAL A 42 8.72 6.06 10.66
N LYS A 43 8.62 5.06 9.79
CA LYS A 43 9.12 5.12 8.42
C LYS A 43 8.21 4.31 7.49
N CYS A 44 8.38 4.52 6.19
CA CYS A 44 7.85 3.61 5.19
C CYS A 44 8.93 2.61 4.79
N PRO A 45 8.61 1.32 4.53
CA PRO A 45 9.55 0.32 4.03
C PRO A 45 10.35 0.74 2.78
N ASP A 46 9.73 1.53 1.89
CA ASP A 46 10.32 1.94 0.61
C ASP A 46 11.42 3.02 0.76
N PHE A 47 11.45 3.72 1.91
CA PHE A 47 12.36 4.83 2.16
C PHE A 47 13.12 4.66 3.47
N SER A 48 14.36 5.14 3.53
CA SER A 48 15.19 5.05 4.75
C SER A 48 14.95 6.20 5.73
N SER A 49 14.15 7.21 5.38
CA SER A 49 13.88 8.36 6.23
C SER A 49 13.01 7.99 7.42
N VAL A 50 13.48 8.34 8.62
CA VAL A 50 12.76 8.15 9.87
C VAL A 50 12.17 9.48 10.32
N TYR A 51 10.93 9.44 10.79
CA TYR A 51 10.18 10.59 11.27
C TYR A 51 9.73 10.36 12.71
N TYR A 52 9.59 11.43 13.47
CA TYR A 52 8.97 11.38 14.80
C TYR A 52 7.47 11.64 14.67
N LEU A 53 6.63 10.74 15.19
CA LEU A 53 5.19 10.94 15.27
C LEU A 53 4.84 11.63 16.58
N ALA A 54 4.40 12.88 16.51
CA ALA A 54 4.06 13.65 17.70
C ALA A 54 2.58 13.46 18.10
N ALA A 55 2.24 13.86 19.33
CA ALA A 55 0.88 13.75 19.88
C ALA A 55 -0.15 14.65 19.18
N ASP A 56 0.30 15.60 18.37
CA ASP A 56 -0.53 16.43 17.50
C ASP A 56 -0.95 15.72 16.20
N GLY A 57 -0.51 14.46 15.99
CA GLY A 57 -0.78 13.68 14.79
C GLY A 57 0.08 14.06 13.59
N GLN A 58 1.13 14.87 13.79
CA GLN A 58 2.05 15.29 12.75
C GLN A 58 3.35 14.49 12.79
N ARG A 59 3.98 14.34 11.63
CA ARG A 59 5.32 13.77 11.49
C ARG A 59 6.37 14.88 11.44
N TYR A 60 7.44 14.74 12.22
CA TYR A 60 8.55 15.68 12.29
C TYR A 60 9.82 15.07 11.68
N VAL A 61 10.58 15.90 10.98
CA VAL A 61 11.79 15.48 10.27
C VAL A 61 13.01 15.71 11.16
N TYR A 62 13.94 14.77 11.15
CA TYR A 62 15.27 14.98 11.71
C TYR A 62 16.17 15.65 10.67
N PRO A 63 16.66 16.90 10.90
CA PRO A 63 17.44 17.63 9.89
C PRO A 63 18.82 17.02 9.63
N ASN A 64 19.36 16.26 10.60
CA ASN A 64 20.64 15.58 10.53
C ASN A 64 20.72 14.53 11.63
N GLU A 65 21.74 13.66 11.54
CA GLU A 65 21.99 12.57 12.48
C GLU A 65 22.24 13.04 13.92
N ARG A 66 22.87 14.21 14.11
CA ARG A 66 23.18 14.72 15.46
C ARG A 66 21.90 15.02 16.24
N ILE A 67 20.88 15.58 15.58
CA ILE A 67 19.56 15.79 16.20
C ILE A 67 18.85 14.46 16.44
N PHE A 68 18.93 13.51 15.50
CA PHE A 68 18.36 12.19 15.71
C PHE A 68 18.91 11.51 16.97
N TYR A 69 20.23 11.49 17.13
CA TYR A 69 20.90 10.85 18.27
C TYR A 69 20.80 11.64 19.58
N SER A 70 20.42 12.91 19.57
CA SER A 70 20.15 13.64 20.83
C SER A 70 18.80 13.27 21.44
N TRP A 71 17.87 12.74 20.65
CA TRP A 71 16.54 12.30 21.09
C TRP A 71 16.42 10.78 21.19
N ASN A 72 17.21 10.02 20.42
CA ASN A 72 17.05 8.58 20.26
C ASN A 72 18.37 7.84 20.48
N GLY A 73 18.31 6.62 21.03
CA GLY A 73 19.48 5.76 21.20
C GLY A 73 19.90 4.99 19.93
N GLY A 74 19.07 5.00 18.88
CA GLY A 74 19.26 4.18 17.68
C GLY A 74 17.95 3.95 16.94
N PHE A 75 17.90 2.91 16.12
CA PHE A 75 16.75 2.59 15.26
C PHE A 75 15.90 1.41 15.77
N ASP A 76 16.20 0.87 16.95
CA ASP A 76 15.55 -0.34 17.48
C ASP A 76 14.04 -0.17 17.74
N GLY A 77 13.58 1.07 17.91
CA GLY A 77 12.17 1.42 18.12
C GLY A 77 11.46 1.96 16.88
N VAL A 78 12.05 1.79 15.69
CA VAL A 78 11.44 2.28 14.44
C VAL A 78 10.31 1.35 14.01
N VAL A 79 9.15 1.94 13.81
CA VAL A 79 7.91 1.31 13.38
C VAL A 79 7.74 1.51 11.88
N ASP A 80 7.68 0.41 11.13
CA ASP A 80 7.33 0.45 9.71
C ASP A 80 5.81 0.59 9.54
N ILE A 81 5.38 1.68 8.90
CA ILE A 81 3.99 1.91 8.50
C ILE A 81 3.88 1.93 6.97
N SER A 82 2.67 1.83 6.42
CA SER A 82 2.51 1.95 4.97
C SER A 82 2.95 3.33 4.47
N CYS A 83 3.44 3.41 3.23
CA CYS A 83 3.80 4.68 2.63
C CYS A 83 2.60 5.64 2.54
N ASP A 84 1.39 5.10 2.32
CA ASP A 84 0.16 5.89 2.27
C ASP A 84 -0.20 6.46 3.63
N ASP A 85 -0.11 5.66 4.70
CA ASP A 85 -0.34 6.13 6.07
C ASP A 85 0.69 7.19 6.48
N LEU A 86 1.98 6.93 6.17
CA LEU A 86 3.03 7.92 6.42
C LEU A 86 2.71 9.21 5.67
N ALA A 87 2.38 9.15 4.37
CA ALA A 87 2.10 10.29 3.52
C ALA A 87 0.90 11.12 4.02
N ALA A 88 -0.11 10.46 4.60
CA ALA A 88 -1.30 11.10 5.17
C ALA A 88 -0.99 11.93 6.43
N LEU A 89 0.10 11.64 7.16
CA LEU A 89 0.52 12.43 8.33
C LEU A 89 1.06 13.81 7.89
N PRO A 90 0.52 14.94 8.38
CA PRO A 90 1.03 16.27 8.07
C PRO A 90 2.47 16.48 8.56
N LEU A 91 3.23 17.34 7.87
CA LEU A 91 4.56 17.75 8.32
C LEU A 91 4.45 18.87 9.37
N GLY A 92 4.88 18.58 10.60
CA GLY A 92 4.90 19.55 11.70
C GLY A 92 6.15 20.44 11.74
N GLY A 93 7.19 20.05 11.00
CA GLY A 93 8.46 20.79 10.91
C GLY A 93 9.66 19.90 11.21
N ALA A 94 10.70 20.53 11.75
CA ALA A 94 11.94 19.87 12.14
C ALA A 94 11.98 19.63 13.65
N VAL A 95 12.55 18.50 14.05
CA VAL A 95 12.96 18.27 15.45
C VAL A 95 14.17 19.17 15.76
N THR A 96 14.24 19.72 16.98
CA THR A 96 15.32 20.63 17.43
C THR A 96 15.85 20.24 18.79
#